data_AF-A0A520JED1-F1
#
_entry.id   AF-A0A520JED1-F1
#
_cell.length_a   1.000
_cell.length_b   1.000
_cell.length_c   1.000
_cell.angle_alpha   90.00
_cell.angle_beta   90.00
_cell.angle_gamma   90.00
#
_symmetry.space_group_name_H-M   'P 1'
#
loop_
_entity.id
_entity.type
_entity.pdbx_description
1 polymer ?
#
loop_
_entity_poly.entity_id
_entity_poly.type
_entity_poly.pdbx_seq_one_letter_code
_entity_poly.pdbx_strand_id
1 'polypeptide(L)'
;MNDTSEPPRTRVVVAGGGTAGWIAAAAIVRQLGSLVDVTLVESDEIGTVGVGESTIPTARSFHAFLGIDEAAFMRATQATFKLGIAFE
;
A
#
# COMPACT_ATOMS: atom_id res chain seq x y z
N MET A 1 37.38 17.18 -8.85
CA MET A 1 36.43 17.36 -7.74
C MET A 1 35.03 17.23 -8.31
N ASN A 2 34.40 16.07 -8.13
CA ASN A 2 32.95 15.78 -8.11
C ASN A 2 32.78 14.27 -8.34
N ASP A 3 33.15 13.50 -7.32
CA ASP A 3 32.60 12.16 -7.12
C ASP A 3 31.49 12.33 -6.09
N THR A 4 30.27 12.53 -6.57
CA THR A 4 29.05 12.44 -5.76
C THR A 4 28.27 11.23 -6.25
N SER A 5 28.87 10.04 -6.16
CA SER A 5 28.09 8.81 -6.25
C SER A 5 27.24 8.71 -4.98
N GLU A 6 25.91 8.83 -5.14
CA GLU A 6 24.97 8.59 -4.04
C GLU A 6 25.27 7.20 -3.45
N PRO A 7 25.31 7.02 -2.12
CA PRO A 7 25.59 5.72 -1.53
C PRO A 7 24.60 4.68 -2.06
N PRO A 8 25.05 3.44 -2.33
CA PRO A 8 24.19 2.42 -2.95
C PRO A 8 22.97 2.16 -2.06
N ARG A 9 21.78 2.39 -2.64
CA ARG A 9 20.49 2.16 -1.96
C ARG A 9 20.24 0.68 -1.77
N THR A 10 19.68 0.29 -0.63
CA THR A 10 19.28 -1.10 -0.40
C THR A 10 18.11 -1.44 -1.32
N ARG A 11 18.24 -2.52 -2.10
CA ARG A 11 17.17 -2.99 -2.98
C ARG A 11 16.19 -3.86 -2.21
N VAL A 12 14.90 -3.56 -2.33
CA VAL A 12 13.80 -4.30 -1.71
C VAL A 12 12.88 -4.82 -2.82
N VAL A 13 12.64 -6.13 -2.83
CA VAL A 13 11.72 -6.76 -3.78
C VAL A 13 10.47 -7.23 -3.03
N VAL A 14 9.31 -6.75 -3.45
CA VAL A 14 7.99 -7.22 -3.02
C VAL A 14 7.48 -8.22 -4.06
N ALA A 15 7.49 -9.51 -3.71
CA ALA A 15 7.02 -10.58 -4.60
C ALA A 15 5.54 -10.87 -4.36
N GLY A 16 4.70 -10.48 -5.32
CA GLY A 16 3.25 -10.58 -5.26
C GLY A 16 2.59 -9.21 -5.12
N GLY A 17 1.54 -9.00 -5.91
CA GLY A 17 0.71 -7.79 -5.88
C GLY A 17 -0.44 -7.92 -4.88
N GLY A 18 -1.64 -7.54 -5.34
CA GLY A 18 -2.84 -7.51 -4.52
C GLY A 18 -2.72 -6.56 -3.31
N THR A 19 -3.65 -6.67 -2.37
CA THR A 19 -3.72 -5.77 -1.21
C THR A 19 -2.44 -5.79 -0.38
N ALA A 20 -1.88 -6.97 -0.11
CA ALA A 20 -0.68 -7.12 0.72
C ALA A 20 0.56 -6.49 0.07
N GLY A 21 0.83 -6.80 -1.21
CA GLY A 21 2.01 -6.29 -1.92
C GLY A 21 2.00 -4.78 -2.06
N TRP A 22 0.86 -4.21 -2.48
CA TRP A 22 0.73 -2.78 -2.68
C TRP A 22 0.73 -1.98 -1.38
N ILE A 23 0.14 -2.49 -0.29
CA ILE A 23 0.25 -1.86 1.05
C ILE A 23 1.71 -1.85 1.52
N ALA A 24 2.42 -2.97 1.39
CA ALA A 24 3.82 -3.06 1.80
C ALA A 24 4.72 -2.11 1.00
N ALA A 25 4.62 -2.14 -0.34
CA ALA A 25 5.41 -1.28 -1.22
C ALA A 25 5.16 0.21 -0.94
N ALA A 26 3.89 0.63 -0.83
CA ALA A 26 3.54 2.02 -0.54
C ALA A 26 4.08 2.49 0.82
N ALA A 27 4.00 1.65 1.85
CA ALA A 27 4.50 1.99 3.17
C ALA A 27 6.02 2.12 3.21
N ILE A 28 6.74 1.21 2.55
CA ILE A 28 8.20 1.23 2.46
C ILE A 28 8.65 2.48 1.69
N VAL A 29 8.04 2.78 0.54
CA VAL A 29 8.37 3.98 -0.25
C VAL A 29 8.10 5.24 0.56
N ARG A 30 6.96 5.32 1.26
CA ARG A 30 6.60 6.48 2.08
C ARG A 30 7.58 6.74 3.22
N GLN A 31 8.01 5.69 3.92
CA GLN A 31 8.84 5.83 5.11
C GLN A 31 10.34 5.85 4.81
N LEU A 32 10.78 5.10 3.79
CA LEU A 32 12.19 4.77 3.53
C LEU A 32 12.63 5.09 2.10
N GLY A 33 11.80 5.70 1.25
CA GLY A 33 12.08 5.87 -0.19
C GLY A 33 13.35 6.66 -0.54
N SER A 34 13.95 7.41 0.39
CA SER A 34 15.27 8.02 0.20
C SER A 34 16.44 7.05 0.43
N LEU A 35 16.20 5.93 1.12
CA LEU A 35 17.22 4.96 1.55
C LEU A 35 17.16 3.66 0.74
N VAL A 36 15.99 3.33 0.19
CA VAL A 36 15.76 2.06 -0.51
C VAL A 36 15.27 2.27 -1.94
N ASP A 37 15.49 1.26 -2.77
CA ASP A 37 14.90 1.11 -4.10
C ASP A 37 13.92 -0.06 -4.06
N VAL A 38 12.64 0.19 -4.32
CA VAL A 38 11.55 -0.80 -4.16
C VAL A 38 11.06 -1.25 -5.52
N THR A 39 11.11 -2.56 -5.76
CA THR A 39 10.51 -3.21 -6.93
C THR A 39 9.38 -4.14 -6.49
N LEU A 40 8.19 -3.98 -7.06
CA LEU A 40 7.08 -4.92 -6.89
C LEU A 40 6.99 -5.79 -8.16
N VAL A 41 6.90 -7.11 -7.98
CA VAL A 41 6.71 -8.07 -9.07
C VAL A 41 5.36 -8.74 -8.86
N GLU A 42 4.41 -8.51 -9.77
CA GLU A 42 3.09 -9.15 -9.76
C GLU A 42 2.81 -9.87 -11.09
N SER A 43 1.85 -10.79 -11.06
CA SER A 43 1.41 -11.54 -12.24
C SER A 43 0.05 -11.02 -12.70
N ASP A 44 -0.06 -10.71 -13.99
CA ASP A 44 -1.32 -10.31 -14.61
C ASP A 44 -2.30 -11.49 -14.77
N GLU A 45 -1.84 -12.73 -14.62
CA GLU A 45 -2.64 -13.95 -14.80
C GLU A 45 -3.47 -14.30 -13.56
N ILE A 46 -3.10 -13.77 -12.38
CA ILE A 46 -3.77 -14.05 -11.11
C ILE A 46 -4.62 -12.84 -10.71
N GLY A 47 -5.86 -12.82 -11.19
CA GLY A 47 -6.84 -11.79 -10.84
C GLY A 47 -7.35 -11.89 -9.40
N THR A 48 -7.80 -10.76 -8.85
CA THR A 48 -8.46 -10.73 -7.53
C THR A 48 -9.90 -11.25 -7.62
N VAL A 49 -10.37 -11.89 -6.54
CA VAL A 49 -11.78 -12.22 -6.38
C VAL A 49 -12.46 -11.06 -5.65
N GLY A 50 -13.44 -10.40 -6.30
CA GLY A 50 -14.13 -9.23 -5.76
C GLY A 50 -15.20 -9.55 -4.70
N VAL A 51 -14.85 -10.26 -3.63
CA VAL A 51 -15.81 -10.70 -2.57
C VAL A 51 -16.15 -9.62 -1.53
N GLY A 52 -15.58 -8.42 -1.64
CA GLY A 52 -15.74 -7.35 -0.66
C GLY A 52 -14.90 -7.61 0.59
N GLU A 53 -14.14 -6.60 1.01
CA GLU A 53 -13.27 -6.68 2.19
C GLU A 53 -13.71 -5.68 3.25
N SER A 54 -13.56 -6.06 4.52
CA SER A 54 -13.88 -5.23 5.66
C SER A 54 -12.60 -4.83 6.40
N THR A 55 -12.55 -3.61 6.95
CA THR A 55 -11.38 -3.11 7.69
C THR A 55 -11.73 -2.78 9.15
N ILE A 56 -10.77 -2.21 9.86
CA ILE A 56 -10.91 -1.63 11.21
C ILE A 56 -10.40 -0.17 11.18
N PRO A 57 -10.65 0.65 12.23
CA PRO A 57 -10.34 2.09 12.19
C PRO A 57 -8.88 2.46 11.86
N THR A 58 -7.90 1.56 12.03
CA THR A 58 -6.50 1.80 11.69
C THR A 58 -6.26 2.05 10.19
N ALA A 59 -7.17 1.63 9.32
CA ALA A 59 -7.09 1.93 7.89
C ALA A 59 -7.07 3.44 7.61
N ARG A 60 -7.79 4.24 8.40
CA ARG A 60 -7.82 5.71 8.29
C ARG A 60 -6.46 6.32 8.61
N SER A 61 -5.79 5.80 9.64
CA SER A 61 -4.43 6.20 10.01
C SER A 61 -3.43 5.87 8.90
N PHE A 62 -3.63 4.74 8.20
CA PHE A 62 -2.79 4.35 7.07
C PHE A 62 -2.97 5.29 5.88
N HIS A 63 -4.21 5.70 5.55
CA HIS A 63 -4.46 6.72 4.54
C HIS A 63 -3.77 8.04 4.87
N ALA A 64 -3.90 8.50 6.12
CA ALA A 64 -3.25 9.73 6.58
C ALA A 64 -1.72 9.62 6.50
N PHE A 65 -1.15 8.47 6.87
CA PHE A 65 0.29 8.20 6.76
C PHE A 65 0.78 8.30 5.30
N LEU A 66 0.02 7.75 4.34
CA LEU A 66 0.32 7.83 2.91
C LEU A 66 -0.04 9.19 2.27
N GLY A 67 -0.78 10.06 2.97
CA GLY A 67 -1.30 11.31 2.41
C GLY A 67 -2.46 11.11 1.42
N ILE A 68 -3.22 10.03 1.56
CA ILE A 68 -4.37 9.71 0.73
C ILE A 68 -5.61 10.45 1.26
N ASP A 69 -6.34 11.15 0.37
CA ASP A 69 -7.67 11.67 0.68
C ASP A 69 -8.65 10.50 0.86
N GLU A 70 -9.15 10.34 2.08
CA GLU A 70 -10.10 9.29 2.47
C GLU A 70 -11.36 9.33 1.60
N ALA A 71 -11.88 10.52 1.27
CA ALA A 71 -13.09 10.63 0.46
C ALA A 71 -12.84 10.18 -1.00
N ALA A 72 -11.68 10.50 -1.57
CA ALA A 72 -11.27 10.03 -2.89
C ALA A 72 -11.05 8.51 -2.91
N PHE A 73 -10.38 7.97 -1.88
CA PHE A 73 -10.19 6.53 -1.73
C PHE A 73 -11.53 5.78 -1.67
N MET A 74 -12.49 6.26 -0.88
CA MET A 74 -13.80 5.61 -0.76
C MET A 74 -14.56 5.59 -2.10
N ARG A 75 -14.52 6.69 -2.86
CA ARG A 75 -15.14 6.76 -4.20
C ARG A 75 -14.48 5.77 -5.18
N ALA A 76 -13.16 5.67 -5.17
CA ALA A 76 -12.41 4.79 -6.07
C ALA A 76 -12.65 3.29 -5.79
N THR A 77 -12.99 2.93 -4.54
CA THR A 77 -13.10 1.53 -4.10
C THR A 77 -14.53 1.06 -3.82
N GLN A 78 -15.54 1.91 -4.07
CA GLN A 78 -16.94 1.64 -3.71
C GLN A 78 -17.11 1.31 -2.22
N ALA A 79 -16.31 1.95 -1.36
CA ALA A 79 -16.33 1.69 0.07
C ALA A 79 -17.57 2.27 0.76
N THR A 80 -17.97 1.62 1.84
CA THR A 80 -19.01 2.10 2.77
C THR A 80 -18.46 2.16 4.19
N PHE A 81 -19.23 2.74 5.13
CA PHE A 81 -18.83 2.81 6.53
C PHE A 81 -19.16 1.53 7.29
N LYS A 82 -18.17 1.01 8.02
CA LYS A 82 -18.34 -0.09 8.98
C LYS A 82 -18.37 0.47 10.41
N LEU A 83 -19.45 0.20 11.15
CA LEU A 83 -19.59 0.60 12.56
C LEU A 83 -19.24 -0.52 13.55
N GLY A 84 -19.21 -1.78 13.12
CA GLY A 84 -18.94 -2.92 13.97
C GLY A 84 -19.16 -4.25 13.25
N ILE A 85 -19.24 -5.33 14.02
CA ILE A 85 -19.65 -6.66 13.57
C ILE A 85 -20.84 -7.07 14.44
N ALA A 86 -21.96 -7.44 13.82
CA ALA A 86 -23.07 -8.09 14.50
C ALA A 86 -22.81 -9.61 14.50
N PHE A 87 -22.97 -10.25 15.65
CA PHE A 87 -22.89 -11.70 15.79
C PHE A 87 -24.31 -12.24 16.00
N GLU A 88 -24.71 -13.19 15.18
CA GLU A 88 -26.01 -13.88 15.20
C GLU A 88 -25.84 -15.37 15.53
#